data_AF-A0A3M5QW45-F1
#
_entry.id   AF-A0A3M5QW45-F1
#
_cell.length_a   1.000
_cell.length_b   1.000
_cell.length_c   1.000
_cell.angle_alpha   90.00
_cell.angle_beta   90.00
_cell.angle_gamma   90.00
#
_symmetry.space_group_name_H-M   'P 1'
#
loop_
_entity.id
_entity.type
_entity.pdbx_description
1 polymer ?
#
loop_
_entity_poly.entity_id
_entity_poly.type
_entity_poly.pdbx_seq_one_letter_code
_entity_poly.pdbx_strand_id
1 'polypeptide(L)'
;MAIHRIDYLQHDIPGFSDPRSMAFSSDGAWLYVGGIDEVYIVNAATHKTFYREKLGTQGYPVKVIGVTPDDRYVYAIYTCNYDVYRIDTVKGIATCIAYFPSVGGAVLNKTATYIYSTHPDMSWISIYRL
;
A
#
# COMPACT_ATOMS: atom_id res chain seq x y z
N MET A 1 40.72 -14.41 -6.92
CA MET A 1 39.74 -13.99 -5.90
C MET A 1 39.11 -12.69 -6.37
N ALA A 2 37.88 -12.73 -6.87
CA ALA A 2 37.13 -11.53 -7.23
C ALA A 2 36.33 -11.09 -5.99
N ILE A 3 36.61 -9.89 -5.49
CA ILE A 3 35.88 -9.29 -4.39
C ILE A 3 34.58 -8.75 -5.01
N HIS A 4 33.43 -9.38 -4.73
CA HIS A 4 32.15 -8.86 -5.18
C HIS A 4 31.89 -7.52 -4.45
N ARG A 5 31.98 -6.42 -5.20
CA ARG A 5 31.54 -5.11 -4.73
C ARG A 5 30.02 -5.14 -4.67
N ILE A 6 29.46 -4.85 -3.51
CA ILE A 6 28.03 -4.66 -3.33
C ILE A 6 27.73 -3.18 -3.57
N ASP A 7 26.86 -2.87 -4.53
CA ASP A 7 26.50 -1.49 -4.92
C ASP A 7 25.31 -0.92 -4.10
N TYR A 8 24.98 -1.51 -2.96
CA TYR A 8 23.90 -1.05 -2.08
C TYR A 8 24.36 -0.88 -0.63
N LEU A 9 23.71 0.05 0.08
CA LEU A 9 23.77 0.17 1.53
C LEU A 9 22.44 -0.30 2.12
N GLN A 10 22.50 -1.13 3.17
CA GLN A 10 21.33 -1.55 3.91
C GLN A 10 21.10 -0.64 5.11
N HIS A 11 19.85 -0.23 5.33
CA HIS A 11 19.39 0.45 6.54
C HIS A 11 18.00 -0.07 6.92
N ASP A 12 17.85 -0.53 8.15
CA ASP A 12 16.61 -1.14 8.63
C ASP A 12 15.77 -0.10 9.39
N ILE A 13 14.47 -0.06 9.10
CA ILE A 13 13.49 0.76 9.81
C ILE A 13 12.57 -0.17 10.61
N PRO A 14 12.68 -0.24 11.95
CA PRO A 14 11.82 -1.09 12.77
C PRO A 14 10.46 -0.45 13.07
N GLY A 15 9.53 -1.24 13.62
CA GLY A 15 8.27 -0.72 14.19
C GLY A 15 7.01 -0.97 13.37
N PHE A 16 7.08 -1.84 12.36
CA PHE A 16 5.93 -2.29 11.55
C PHE A 16 5.41 -3.64 12.03
N SER A 17 4.10 -3.85 11.97
CA SER A 17 3.46 -5.16 12.20
C SER A 17 3.21 -5.86 10.86
N ASP A 18 3.93 -6.94 10.57
CA ASP A 18 3.85 -7.76 9.33
C ASP A 18 3.76 -6.90 8.04
N PRO A 19 4.78 -6.07 7.73
CA PRO A 19 4.74 -5.20 6.56
C PRO A 19 4.78 -6.03 5.26
N ARG A 20 3.75 -5.91 4.42
CA ARG A 20 3.61 -6.74 3.20
C ARG A 20 3.68 -5.99 1.87
N SER A 21 3.64 -4.65 1.92
CA SER A 21 3.57 -3.82 0.71
C SER A 21 3.92 -2.37 1.03
N MET A 22 4.34 -1.64 0.01
CA MET A 22 4.70 -0.23 0.17
C MET A 22 4.59 0.55 -1.14
N ALA A 23 4.31 1.85 -1.03
CA ALA A 23 4.30 2.80 -2.14
C ALA A 23 4.77 4.18 -1.68
N PHE A 24 5.52 4.87 -2.53
CA PHE A 24 5.88 6.27 -2.30
C PHE A 24 4.78 7.21 -2.81
N SER A 25 4.68 8.38 -2.19
CA SER A 25 4.07 9.56 -2.81
C SER A 25 4.84 9.98 -4.08
N SER A 26 4.18 10.71 -4.96
CA SER A 26 4.72 11.19 -6.23
C SER A 26 5.93 12.12 -6.02
N ASP A 27 5.93 12.89 -4.93
CA ASP A 27 7.04 13.74 -4.51
C ASP A 27 8.14 13.00 -3.72
N GLY A 28 7.92 11.74 -3.36
CA GLY A 28 8.84 10.91 -2.58
C GLY A 28 8.96 11.29 -1.09
N ALA A 29 8.19 12.26 -0.59
CA ALA A 29 8.28 12.71 0.80
C ALA A 29 7.67 11.70 1.80
N TRP A 30 6.71 10.89 1.34
CA TRP A 30 5.96 9.95 2.15
C TRP A 30 6.07 8.53 1.61
N LEU A 31 6.24 7.58 2.52
CA LEU A 31 6.18 6.16 2.25
C LEU A 31 4.97 5.57 2.99
N TYR A 32 4.07 4.95 2.23
CA TYR A 32 2.92 4.24 2.76
C TYR A 32 3.27 2.76 2.85
N VAL A 33 3.13 2.15 4.02
CA VAL A 33 3.46 0.73 4.26
C VAL A 33 2.22 0.04 4.78
N GLY A 34 1.79 -1.03 4.13
CA GLY A 34 0.68 -1.85 4.62
C GLY A 34 1.17 -2.83 5.67
N GLY A 35 0.54 -2.85 6.85
CA GLY A 35 0.82 -3.83 7.92
C GLY A 35 -0.45 -4.54 8.38
N ILE A 36 -0.51 -4.97 9.64
CA ILE A 36 -1.71 -5.58 10.22
C ILE A 36 -2.77 -4.53 10.53
N ASP A 37 -3.95 -4.68 9.93
CA ASP A 37 -5.15 -3.86 10.12
C ASP A 37 -5.00 -2.35 9.80
N GLU A 38 -3.81 -1.91 9.37
CA GLU A 38 -3.48 -0.49 9.23
C GLU A 38 -2.48 -0.21 8.10
N VAL A 39 -2.47 1.04 7.65
CA VAL A 39 -1.42 1.62 6.80
C VAL A 39 -0.56 2.55 7.64
N TYR A 40 0.75 2.36 7.61
CA TYR A 40 1.74 3.25 8.21
C TYR A 40 2.10 4.34 7.21
N ILE A 41 2.11 5.59 7.68
CA ILE A 41 2.57 6.75 6.92
C ILE A 41 3.93 7.12 7.50
N VAL A 42 4.98 6.97 6.70
CA VAL A 42 6.37 7.17 7.10
C VAL A 42 6.92 8.40 6.39
N ASN A 43 7.56 9.28 7.15
CA ASN A 43 8.30 10.39 6.56
C ASN A 43 9.62 9.87 5.99
N ALA A 44 9.79 9.98 4.67
CA ALA A 44 10.92 9.40 3.96
C ALA A 44 12.26 10.08 4.28
N ALA A 45 12.25 11.37 4.68
CA ALA A 45 13.48 12.08 5.02
C ALA A 45 14.04 11.67 6.40
N THR A 46 13.15 11.31 7.34
CA THR A 46 13.52 11.00 8.73
C THR A 46 13.45 9.52 9.08
N HIS A 47 12.87 8.70 8.20
CA HIS A 47 12.61 7.27 8.39
C HIS A 47 11.77 6.98 9.64
N LYS A 48 10.85 7.89 9.98
CA LYS A 48 9.98 7.76 11.15
C LYS A 48 8.52 7.67 10.73
N THR A 49 7.79 6.76 11.36
CA THR A 49 6.33 6.70 11.27
C THR A 49 5.75 8.00 11.82
N PHE A 50 5.05 8.72 10.96
CA PHE A 50 4.33 9.94 11.31
C PHE A 50 2.94 9.62 11.82
N TYR A 51 2.25 8.70 11.16
CA TYR A 51 0.85 8.38 11.42
C TYR A 51 0.52 6.93 11.04
N ARG A 52 -0.60 6.40 11.56
CA ARG A 52 -1.14 5.09 11.22
C ARG A 52 -2.63 5.21 10.96
N GLU A 53 -3.06 4.87 9.76
CA GLU A 53 -4.47 4.85 9.39
C GLU A 53 -5.03 3.44 9.58
N LYS A 54 -5.98 3.29 10.50
CA LYS A 54 -6.58 2.00 10.82
C LYS A 54 -7.71 1.66 9.85
N LEU A 55 -7.66 0.50 9.23
CA LEU A 55 -8.67 0.01 8.28
C LEU A 55 -9.54 -1.10 8.87
N GLY A 56 -9.01 -1.85 9.84
CA GLY A 56 -9.68 -2.99 10.45
C GLY A 56 -9.24 -3.27 11.88
N THR A 57 -9.65 -4.42 12.40
CA THR A 57 -9.31 -4.88 13.77
C THR A 57 -9.24 -6.41 13.88
N GLN A 58 -9.13 -7.14 12.76
CA GLN A 58 -9.21 -8.61 12.78
C GLN A 58 -7.84 -9.30 12.68
N GLY A 59 -6.75 -8.54 12.70
CA GLY A 59 -5.40 -9.08 12.63
C GLY A 59 -4.97 -9.48 11.22
N TYR A 60 -5.55 -8.88 10.17
CA TYR A 60 -5.21 -9.24 8.78
C TYR A 60 -4.32 -8.19 8.11
N PRO A 61 -3.46 -8.61 7.17
CA PRO A 61 -2.64 -7.69 6.42
C PRO A 61 -3.43 -6.67 5.59
N VAL A 62 -2.82 -5.52 5.40
CA VAL A 62 -3.22 -4.50 4.43
C VAL A 62 -2.19 -4.46 3.30
N LYS A 63 -2.65 -4.40 2.05
CA LYS A 63 -1.80 -4.23 0.87
C LYS A 63 -2.00 -2.85 0.24
N VAL A 64 -0.98 -2.00 0.25
CA VAL A 64 -0.98 -0.72 -0.50
C VAL A 64 -0.85 -1.02 -1.98
N ILE A 65 -1.76 -0.46 -2.77
CA ILE A 65 -1.87 -0.65 -4.24
C ILE A 65 -1.14 0.46 -4.99
N GLY A 66 -1.17 1.68 -4.44
CA GLY A 66 -0.56 2.85 -5.06
C GLY A 66 -1.13 4.17 -4.52
N VAL A 67 -0.51 5.26 -4.97
CA VAL A 67 -0.84 6.63 -4.60
C VAL A 67 -1.24 7.38 -5.86
N THR A 68 -2.22 8.29 -5.77
CA THR A 68 -2.60 9.16 -6.89
C THR A 68 -1.48 10.16 -7.22
N PRO A 69 -1.34 10.62 -8.47
CA PRO A 69 -0.29 11.57 -8.86
C PRO A 69 -0.35 12.93 -8.17
N ASP A 70 -1.51 13.29 -7.62
CA ASP A 70 -1.71 14.52 -6.84
C ASP A 70 -1.48 14.28 -5.33
N ASP A 71 -1.02 13.09 -4.94
CA ASP A 71 -0.76 12.65 -3.57
C ASP A 71 -1.96 12.73 -2.61
N ARG A 72 -3.16 12.92 -3.16
CA ARG A 72 -4.38 13.07 -2.36
C ARG A 72 -4.94 11.76 -1.85
N TYR A 73 -4.79 10.67 -2.62
CA TYR A 73 -5.37 9.39 -2.26
C TYR A 73 -4.36 8.26 -2.31
N VAL A 74 -4.44 7.40 -1.28
CA VAL A 74 -3.78 6.10 -1.24
C VAL A 74 -4.84 5.02 -1.36
N TYR A 75 -4.60 4.06 -2.25
CA TYR A 75 -5.46 2.89 -2.38
C TYR A 75 -4.82 1.70 -1.67
N ALA A 76 -5.59 1.02 -0.83
CA ALA A 76 -5.14 -0.13 -0.08
C ALA A 76 -6.22 -1.22 -0.04
N ILE A 77 -5.82 -2.47 0.13
CA ILE A 77 -6.71 -3.63 0.24
C ILE A 77 -6.55 -4.22 1.62
N TYR A 78 -7.63 -4.32 2.37
CA TYR A 78 -7.65 -5.05 3.63
C TYR A 78 -8.00 -6.51 3.37
N THR A 79 -7.05 -7.42 3.61
CA THR A 79 -7.16 -8.80 3.10
C THR A 79 -8.16 -9.68 3.87
N CYS A 80 -8.66 -9.24 5.02
CA CYS A 80 -9.68 -9.97 5.78
C CYS A 80 -10.92 -10.25 4.91
N ASN A 81 -11.39 -9.21 4.22
CA ASN A 81 -12.61 -9.25 3.43
C ASN A 81 -12.35 -8.84 1.98
N TYR A 82 -11.10 -8.60 1.56
CA TYR A 82 -10.76 -8.06 0.24
C TYR A 82 -11.40 -6.69 -0.06
N ASP A 83 -11.68 -5.91 0.98
CA ASP A 83 -12.19 -4.55 0.88
C ASP A 83 -11.10 -3.61 0.34
N VAL A 84 -11.48 -2.76 -0.61
CA VAL A 84 -10.63 -1.73 -1.19
C VAL A 84 -10.94 -0.41 -0.51
N TYR A 85 -9.95 0.12 0.18
CA TYR A 85 -10.00 1.42 0.83
C TYR A 85 -9.33 2.49 -0.01
N ARG A 86 -9.95 3.65 -0.04
CA ARG A 86 -9.34 4.92 -0.46
C ARG A 86 -9.10 5.76 0.79
N ILE A 87 -7.84 6.10 1.05
CA ILE A 87 -7.41 6.94 2.16
C ILE A 87 -7.17 8.35 1.63
N ASP A 88 -7.91 9.34 2.11
CA ASP A 88 -7.68 10.77 1.83
C ASP A 88 -6.54 11.28 2.73
N THR A 89 -5.40 11.60 2.14
CA THR A 89 -4.16 11.97 2.85
C THR A 89 -4.24 13.35 3.51
N VAL A 90 -5.14 14.21 3.02
CA VAL A 90 -5.36 15.56 3.57
C VAL A 90 -6.31 15.49 4.76
N LYS A 91 -7.34 14.65 4.66
CA LYS A 91 -8.36 14.52 5.71
C LYS A 91 -8.02 13.48 6.77
N GLY A 92 -7.15 12.52 6.47
CA GLY A 92 -6.90 11.35 7.32
C GLY A 92 -8.15 10.49 7.47
N ILE A 93 -8.84 10.23 6.35
CA ILE A 93 -10.08 9.42 6.34
C ILE A 93 -9.91 8.28 5.35
N ALA A 94 -9.99 7.04 5.85
CA ALA A 94 -10.20 5.86 5.03
C ALA A 94 -11.68 5.63 4.71
N THR A 95 -11.99 5.36 3.45
CA THR A 95 -13.34 4.97 2.99
C THR A 95 -13.25 3.67 2.21
N CYS A 96 -14.03 2.65 2.60
CA CYS A 96 -14.21 1.47 1.76
C CYS A 96 -15.02 1.85 0.52
N ILE A 97 -14.47 1.60 -0.67
CA ILE A 97 -15.06 2.03 -1.94
C ILE A 97 -15.44 0.85 -2.85
N ALA A 98 -14.90 -0.34 -2.60
CA ALA A 98 -15.15 -1.53 -3.39
C ALA A 98 -14.73 -2.79 -2.61
N TYR A 99 -15.01 -3.94 -3.19
CA TYR A 99 -14.59 -5.26 -2.72
C TYR A 99 -14.09 -6.07 -3.92
N PHE A 100 -13.00 -6.81 -3.74
CA PHE A 100 -12.49 -7.74 -4.75
C PHE A 100 -12.91 -9.18 -4.44
N PRO A 101 -13.27 -10.00 -5.45
CA PRO A 101 -13.71 -11.37 -5.20
C PRO A 101 -12.58 -12.31 -4.71
N SER A 102 -11.32 -11.92 -4.89
CA SER A 102 -10.08 -12.52 -4.36
C SER A 102 -8.95 -11.49 -4.58
N VAL A 103 -7.80 -11.62 -3.93
CA VAL A 103 -6.64 -10.75 -4.25
C VAL A 103 -5.30 -11.46 -4.12
N GLY A 104 -4.54 -11.44 -5.21
CA GLY A 104 -3.09 -11.70 -5.22
C GLY A 104 -2.32 -10.40 -5.04
N GLY A 105 -1.69 -9.93 -6.12
CA GLY A 105 -1.17 -8.57 -6.25
C GLY A 105 -2.15 -7.65 -7.00
N ALA A 106 -2.12 -6.37 -6.67
CA ALA A 106 -2.88 -5.33 -7.35
C ALA A 106 -2.02 -4.08 -7.56
N VAL A 107 -2.27 -3.33 -8.63
CA VAL A 107 -1.54 -2.10 -8.98
C VAL A 107 -2.47 -1.00 -9.46
N LEU A 108 -2.14 0.25 -9.10
CA LEU A 108 -2.80 1.46 -9.58
C LEU A 108 -2.09 1.96 -10.85
N ASN A 109 -2.83 2.31 -11.89
CA ASN A 109 -2.22 2.88 -13.08
C ASN A 109 -1.72 4.33 -12.83
N LYS A 110 -0.80 4.83 -13.66
CA LYS A 110 -0.17 6.14 -13.44
C LYS A 110 -1.13 7.32 -13.41
N THR A 111 -2.28 7.25 -14.09
CA THR A 111 -3.30 8.31 -14.05
C THR A 111 -4.27 8.15 -12.89
N ALA A 112 -4.12 7.09 -12.10
CA ALA A 112 -4.99 6.67 -11.02
C ALA A 112 -6.49 6.58 -11.39
N THR A 113 -6.75 6.14 -12.62
CA THR A 113 -8.11 5.90 -13.14
C THR A 113 -8.49 4.42 -13.12
N TYR A 114 -7.50 3.53 -12.99
CA TYR A 114 -7.72 2.09 -12.99
C TYR A 114 -6.87 1.35 -11.96
N ILE A 115 -7.47 0.35 -11.32
CA ILE A 115 -6.76 -0.70 -10.55
C ILE A 115 -6.79 -2.00 -11.35
N TYR A 116 -5.64 -2.66 -11.46
CA TYR A 116 -5.50 -4.00 -12.03
C TYR A 116 -5.22 -4.97 -10.89
N SER A 117 -5.99 -6.05 -10.77
CA SER A 117 -5.83 -7.04 -9.71
C SER A 117 -5.71 -8.45 -10.27
N THR A 118 -4.86 -9.25 -9.65
CA THR A 118 -4.76 -10.70 -9.91
C THR A 118 -5.65 -11.47 -8.94
N HIS A 119 -6.28 -12.55 -9.42
CA HIS A 119 -7.10 -13.43 -8.60
C HIS A 119 -6.57 -14.87 -8.69
N PRO A 120 -5.60 -15.25 -7.83
CA PRO A 120 -4.89 -16.54 -7.92
C PRO A 120 -5.83 -17.75 -7.95
N ASP A 121 -6.91 -17.70 -7.15
CA ASP A 121 -7.86 -18.81 -7.03
C ASP A 121 -8.91 -18.85 -8.16
N MET A 122 -8.89 -17.86 -9.06
CA MET A 122 -9.90 -17.68 -10.10
C MET A 122 -9.35 -17.74 -11.53
N SER A 123 -8.03 -17.86 -11.70
CA SER A 123 -7.36 -17.98 -13.02
C SER A 123 -7.58 -16.79 -13.97
N TRP A 124 -7.87 -15.59 -13.45
CA TRP A 124 -8.03 -14.36 -14.25
C TRP A 124 -7.53 -13.11 -13.51
N ILE A 125 -7.47 -11.99 -14.23
CA ILE A 125 -7.24 -10.65 -13.67
C ILE A 125 -8.49 -9.77 -13.89
N SER A 126 -8.66 -8.76 -13.05
CA SER A 126 -9.73 -7.77 -13.19
C SER A 126 -9.19 -6.35 -13.35
N ILE A 127 -9.95 -5.50 -14.04
CA ILE A 127 -9.68 -4.07 -14.19
C ILE A 127 -10.85 -3.31 -13.56
N TYR A 128 -10.57 -2.45 -12.59
CA TYR A 128 -11.54 -1.64 -11.88
C TYR A 128 -11.35 -0.18 -12.26
N ARG A 129 -12.40 0.50 -12.70
CA ARG A 129 -12.38 1.94 -12.95
C ARG A 129 -12.68 2.69 -11.67
N LEU A 130 -11.87 3.71 -11.37
CA LEU A 130 -11.97 4.57 -10.19
C LEU A 130 -12.79 5.85 -10.45
#